data_AF-A0A0N4USQ5-F1
#
_entry.id   AF-A0A0N4USQ5-F1
#
_cell.length_a   1.000
_cell.length_b   1.000
_cell.length_c   1.000
_cell.angle_alpha   90.00
_cell.angle_beta   90.00
_cell.angle_gamma   90.00
#
_symmetry.space_group_name_H-M   'P 1'
#
loop_
_entity.id
_entity.type
_entity.pdbx_description
1 polymer ?
#
loop_
_entity_poly.entity_id
_entity_poly.type
_entity_poly.pdbx_seq_one_letter_code
_entity_poly.pdbx_strand_id
1 'polypeptide(L)'
;MTLCTEIKKGRVKDNKYFRYKGRECRKKLGFYNGTFFQKTSSSLKDVFGMYSYWAKHQRLTYEDVASKMVCERRCKLSSHTLVGYIDCFKNFCTEHLRRHLLRIGGLGKVVEIDKTLLTRRKYNRGRVVEKKSCFEGIGERDAVILFPLIRQYVVKGPTTVSDQ
;
A
#
# COMPACT_ATOMS: atom_id res chain seq x y z
N MET A 1 15.37 -25.11 28.01
CA MET A 1 14.34 -24.42 27.19
C MET A 1 13.50 -25.47 26.49
N THR A 2 12.33 -25.79 27.06
CA THR A 2 11.45 -26.83 26.52
C THR A 2 10.82 -26.34 25.23
N LEU A 3 11.23 -26.89 24.09
CA LEU A 3 10.63 -26.59 22.79
C LEU A 3 9.16 -27.00 22.83
N CYS A 4 8.28 -26.03 22.63
CA CYS A 4 6.84 -26.23 22.64
C CYS A 4 6.41 -26.81 21.29
N THR A 5 6.52 -28.13 21.14
CA THR A 5 6.44 -28.83 19.85
C THR A 5 5.02 -29.20 19.41
N GLU A 6 4.03 -29.18 20.30
CA GLU A 6 2.69 -29.65 19.98
C GLU A 6 1.62 -28.55 20.00
N ILE A 7 1.00 -28.35 18.83
CA ILE A 7 0.00 -27.31 18.55
C ILE A 7 -1.36 -27.96 18.28
N LYS A 8 -2.42 -27.49 18.96
CA LYS A 8 -3.83 -27.82 18.63
C LYS A 8 -4.55 -26.63 18.00
N LYS A 9 -5.39 -26.89 16.98
CA LYS A 9 -6.29 -25.88 16.38
C LYS A 9 -7.51 -25.67 17.28
N GLY A 10 -7.81 -24.42 17.61
CA GLY A 10 -9.03 -23.99 18.29
C GLY A 10 -9.80 -22.94 17.47
N ARG A 11 -11.09 -22.77 17.76
CA ARG A 11 -11.94 -21.70 17.20
C ARG A 11 -12.53 -20.87 18.34
N VAL A 12 -12.46 -19.55 18.22
CA VAL A 12 -13.33 -18.57 18.90
C VAL A 12 -13.98 -17.75 17.78
N LYS A 13 -15.18 -17.22 18.00
CA LYS A 13 -16.00 -16.47 17.03
C LYS A 13 -15.10 -15.67 16.08
N ASP A 14 -15.09 -16.12 14.82
CA ASP A 14 -14.37 -15.58 13.66
C ASP A 14 -12.83 -15.63 13.62
N ASN A 15 -12.13 -16.15 14.64
CA ASN A 15 -10.66 -16.33 14.58
C ASN A 15 -10.19 -17.73 15.00
N LYS A 16 -9.49 -18.40 14.08
CA LYS A 16 -8.74 -19.63 14.34
C LYS A 16 -7.51 -19.27 15.16
N TYR A 17 -7.16 -20.09 16.14
CA TYR A 17 -5.91 -19.94 16.89
C TYR A 17 -5.27 -21.30 17.14
N PHE A 18 -3.97 -21.26 17.32
CA PHE A 18 -3.13 -22.37 17.72
C PHE A 18 -2.90 -22.28 19.22
N ARG A 19 -3.09 -23.38 19.94
CA ARG A 19 -2.82 -23.48 21.36
C ARG A 19 -1.71 -24.49 21.59
N TYR A 20 -0.67 -24.07 22.29
CA TYR A 20 0.39 -24.98 22.74
C TYR A 20 -0.15 -25.91 23.83
N LYS A 21 0.20 -27.21 23.75
CA LYS A 21 -0.32 -28.22 24.69
C LYS A 21 0.36 -28.23 26.07
N GLY A 22 1.58 -27.69 26.19
CA GLY A 22 2.32 -27.72 27.46
C GLY A 22 1.60 -26.94 28.57
N ARG A 23 1.47 -27.54 29.77
CA ARG A 23 0.79 -26.90 30.93
C ARG A 23 1.42 -25.56 31.30
N GLU A 24 2.73 -25.41 31.07
CA GLU A 24 3.51 -24.20 31.35
C GLU A 24 3.42 -23.13 30.25
N CYS A 25 3.07 -23.53 29.03
CA CYS A 25 3.13 -22.68 27.85
C CYS A 25 1.74 -22.45 27.24
N ARG A 26 0.71 -22.14 28.05
CA ARG A 26 -0.69 -21.89 27.61
C ARG A 26 -0.89 -20.69 26.65
N LYS A 27 0.15 -20.25 25.95
CA LYS A 27 0.11 -19.22 24.93
C LYS A 27 -0.86 -19.63 23.82
N LYS A 28 -1.71 -18.68 23.44
CA LYS A 28 -2.57 -18.77 22.25
C LYS A 28 -1.90 -17.97 21.16
N LEU A 29 -1.65 -18.60 20.02
CA LEU A 29 -1.10 -17.95 18.84
C LEU A 29 -2.23 -17.77 17.83
N GLY A 30 -2.58 -16.52 17.51
CA GLY A 30 -3.56 -16.25 16.47
C GLY A 30 -3.13 -16.84 15.12
N PHE A 31 -4.07 -17.29 14.29
CA PHE A 31 -3.76 -17.83 12.97
C PHE A 31 -2.97 -16.85 12.09
N TYR A 32 -3.20 -15.56 12.26
CA TYR A 32 -2.51 -14.49 11.54
C TYR A 32 -1.25 -13.97 12.24
N ASN A 33 -0.78 -14.62 13.31
CA ASN A 33 0.39 -14.15 14.04
C ASN A 33 1.63 -14.11 13.14
N GLY A 34 2.36 -13.00 13.15
CA GLY A 34 3.51 -12.75 12.29
C GLY A 34 3.14 -12.36 10.85
N THR A 35 1.85 -12.21 10.56
CA THR A 35 1.36 -11.77 9.24
C THR A 35 0.74 -10.37 9.32
N PHE A 36 0.53 -9.78 8.14
CA PHE A 36 -0.18 -8.52 7.97
C PHE A 36 -1.54 -8.47 8.70
N PHE A 37 -2.27 -9.59 8.73
CA PHE A 37 -3.62 -9.67 9.30
C PHE A 37 -3.65 -9.86 10.83
N GLN A 38 -2.50 -9.81 11.52
CA GLN A 38 -2.44 -10.09 12.95
C GLN A 38 -3.24 -9.09 13.80
N LYS A 39 -3.19 -7.80 13.44
CA LYS A 39 -3.76 -6.69 14.21
C LYS A 39 -4.94 -6.01 13.49
N THR A 40 -5.44 -6.62 12.42
CA THR A 40 -6.54 -6.05 11.65
C THR A 40 -7.84 -6.21 12.41
N SER A 41 -8.56 -5.11 12.64
CA SER A 41 -9.90 -5.11 13.25
C SER A 41 -10.99 -5.59 12.28
N SER A 42 -10.69 -5.62 10.98
CA SER A 42 -11.62 -5.99 9.91
C SER A 42 -11.52 -7.48 9.59
N SER A 43 -12.63 -8.06 9.13
CA SER A 43 -12.60 -9.45 8.64
C SER A 43 -11.74 -9.54 7.37
N LEU A 44 -11.10 -10.69 7.12
CA LEU A 44 -10.34 -10.89 5.87
C LEU A 44 -11.19 -10.60 4.63
N LYS A 45 -12.46 -11.00 4.66
CA LYS A 45 -13.38 -10.75 3.54
C LYS A 45 -13.45 -9.26 3.24
N ASP A 46 -13.56 -8.42 4.27
CA ASP A 46 -13.61 -6.97 4.12
C ASP A 46 -12.29 -6.43 3.59
N VAL A 47 -11.16 -6.87 4.14
CA VAL A 47 -9.83 -6.43 3.68
C VAL A 47 -9.62 -6.75 2.20
N PHE A 48 -9.96 -7.96 1.75
CA PHE A 48 -9.90 -8.32 0.33
C PHE A 48 -10.93 -7.55 -0.52
N GLY A 49 -12.09 -7.22 0.06
CA GLY A 49 -13.07 -6.33 -0.56
C GLY A 49 -12.49 -4.95 -0.84
N MET A 50 -11.92 -4.32 0.19
CA MET A 50 -11.26 -3.01 0.09
C MET A 50 -10.16 -3.04 -0.96
N TYR A 51 -9.30 -4.06 -0.93
CA TYR A 51 -8.26 -4.25 -1.94
C TYR A 51 -8.86 -4.34 -3.35
N SER A 52 -9.93 -5.11 -3.54
CA SER A 52 -10.55 -5.26 -4.85
C SER A 52 -11.14 -3.96 -5.40
N TYR A 53 -11.78 -3.13 -4.57
CA TYR A 53 -12.28 -1.82 -5.01
C TYR A 53 -11.14 -0.85 -5.30
N TRP A 54 -10.12 -0.82 -4.44
CA TRP A 54 -8.94 0.02 -4.63
C TRP A 54 -8.19 -0.33 -5.92
N ALA A 55 -7.98 -1.62 -6.19
CA ALA A 55 -7.29 -2.10 -7.38
C ALA A 55 -8.09 -1.85 -8.67
N LYS A 56 -9.42 -2.03 -8.64
CA LYS A 56 -10.27 -1.86 -9.83
C LYS A 56 -10.60 -0.41 -10.16
N HIS A 57 -10.55 0.49 -9.18
CA HIS A 57 -11.05 1.85 -9.35
C HIS A 57 -10.09 2.90 -8.78
N GLN A 58 -9.02 3.19 -9.53
CA GLN A 58 -8.03 4.21 -9.19
C GLN A 58 -8.59 5.65 -9.10
N ARG A 59 -9.81 5.90 -9.60
CA ARG A 59 -10.47 7.21 -9.58
C ARG A 59 -11.43 7.44 -8.41
N LEU A 60 -11.69 6.43 -7.58
CA LEU A 60 -12.61 6.58 -6.45
C LEU A 60 -11.94 7.30 -5.29
N THR A 61 -12.68 8.22 -4.68
CA THR A 61 -12.25 8.83 -3.42
C THR A 61 -12.36 7.82 -2.28
N TYR A 62 -11.68 8.10 -1.16
CA TYR A 62 -11.81 7.27 0.05
C TYR A 62 -13.27 7.16 0.52
N GLU A 63 -14.05 8.23 0.39
CA GLU A 63 -15.47 8.24 0.76
C GLU A 63 -16.31 7.34 -0.16
N ASP A 64 -15.99 7.27 -1.45
CA ASP A 64 -16.68 6.37 -2.38
C ASP A 64 -16.39 4.90 -2.04
N VAL A 65 -15.14 4.58 -1.73
CA VAL A 65 -14.76 3.21 -1.31
C VAL A 65 -15.43 2.85 0.01
N ALA A 66 -15.45 3.77 0.98
CA ALA A 66 -16.15 3.56 2.24
C ALA A 66 -17.66 3.32 2.02
N SER A 67 -18.28 4.11 1.15
CA SER A 67 -19.71 3.98 0.81
C SER A 67 -20.02 2.64 0.16
N LYS A 68 -19.21 2.17 -0.79
CA LYS A 68 -19.36 0.83 -1.40
C LYS A 68 -19.19 -0.30 -0.39
N MET A 69 -18.22 -0.19 0.53
CA MET A 69 -18.03 -1.17 1.60
C MET A 69 -19.23 -1.25 2.54
N VAL A 70 -19.89 -0.13 2.83
CA VAL A 70 -21.13 -0.11 3.63
C VAL A 70 -22.29 -0.74 2.86
N CYS A 71 -22.50 -0.36 1.60
CA CYS A 71 -23.63 -0.84 0.80
C CYS A 71 -23.53 -2.34 0.47
N GLU A 72 -22.38 -2.80 -0.02
CA GLU A 72 -22.21 -4.15 -0.56
C GLU A 72 -21.80 -5.17 0.51
N ARG A 73 -21.07 -4.72 1.54
CA ARG A 73 -20.48 -5.62 2.55
C ARG A 73 -20.98 -5.37 3.97
N ARG A 74 -21.86 -4.38 4.17
CA ARG A 74 -22.34 -3.95 5.50
C ARG A 74 -21.18 -3.63 6.46
N CYS A 75 -20.02 -3.27 5.91
CA CYS A 75 -18.81 -3.00 6.67
C CYS A 75 -18.65 -1.48 6.82
N LYS A 76 -18.93 -0.96 8.03
CA LYS A 76 -18.68 0.43 8.38
C LYS A 76 -17.21 0.59 8.76
N LEU A 77 -16.45 1.25 7.91
CA LEU A 77 -15.04 1.56 8.15
C LEU A 77 -14.90 3.06 8.42
N SER A 78 -14.05 3.41 9.38
CA SER A 78 -13.65 4.81 9.53
C SER A 78 -12.71 5.19 8.38
N SER A 79 -12.74 6.45 7.94
CA SER A 79 -11.83 6.95 6.90
C SER A 79 -10.36 6.73 7.30
N HIS A 80 -10.02 6.86 8.59
CA HIS A 80 -8.68 6.57 9.10
C HIS A 80 -8.28 5.10 8.90
N THR A 81 -9.18 4.18 9.19
CA THR A 81 -8.96 2.74 8.97
C THR A 81 -8.73 2.44 7.49
N LEU A 82 -9.57 3.00 6.61
CA LEU A 82 -9.46 2.81 5.16
C LEU A 82 -8.13 3.34 4.60
N VAL A 83 -7.71 4.54 5.02
CA VAL A 83 -6.41 5.12 4.64
C VAL A 83 -5.26 4.20 5.08
N GLY A 84 -5.29 3.70 6.32
CA GLY A 84 -4.25 2.79 6.82
C GLY A 84 -4.13 1.49 6.00
N TYR A 85 -5.25 0.91 5.56
CA TYR A 85 -5.21 -0.25 4.67
C TYR A 85 -4.68 0.09 3.28
N ILE A 86 -5.10 1.21 2.69
CA ILE A 86 -4.62 1.63 1.37
C ILE A 86 -3.13 1.93 1.37
N ASP A 87 -2.63 2.62 2.39
CA ASP A 87 -1.19 2.86 2.53
C ASP A 87 -0.42 1.55 2.70
N CYS A 88 -0.99 0.57 3.41
CA CYS A 88 -0.39 -0.75 3.47
C CYS A 88 -0.37 -1.46 2.10
N PHE A 89 -1.45 -1.39 1.32
CA PHE A 89 -1.49 -1.97 -0.03
C PHE A 89 -0.45 -1.32 -0.95
N LYS A 90 -0.33 0.02 -0.91
CA LYS A 90 0.71 0.76 -1.61
C LYS A 90 2.10 0.30 -1.21
N ASN A 91 2.37 0.16 0.09
CA ASN A 91 3.67 -0.31 0.58
C ASN A 91 4.00 -1.72 0.05
N PHE A 92 3.02 -2.63 0.02
CA PHE A 92 3.22 -3.95 -0.57
C PHE A 92 3.57 -3.88 -2.06
N CYS A 93 2.84 -3.07 -2.84
CA CYS A 93 3.12 -2.86 -4.26
C CYS A 93 4.51 -2.21 -4.48
N THR A 94 4.87 -1.21 -3.67
CA THR A 94 6.17 -0.55 -3.72
C THR A 94 7.30 -1.53 -3.44
N GLU A 95 7.21 -2.33 -2.38
CA GLU A 95 8.21 -3.34 -2.06
C GLU A 95 8.33 -4.42 -3.15
N HIS A 96 7.21 -4.82 -3.74
CA HIS A 96 7.21 -5.74 -4.88
C HIS A 96 7.93 -5.13 -6.09
N LEU A 97 7.62 -3.89 -6.46
CA LEU A 97 8.27 -3.18 -7.58
C LEU A 97 9.76 -2.91 -7.32
N ARG A 98 10.17 -2.70 -6.06
CA ARG A 98 11.58 -2.56 -5.68
C ARG A 98 12.36 -3.86 -5.90
N ARG A 99 11.76 -5.01 -5.60
CA ARG A 99 12.37 -6.34 -5.78
C ARG A 99 12.29 -6.82 -7.23
N HIS A 100 11.22 -6.46 -7.92
CA HIS A 100 10.95 -6.83 -9.30
C HIS A 100 10.81 -5.56 -10.13
N LEU A 101 11.97 -4.99 -10.48
CA LEU A 101 12.07 -3.79 -11.30
C LEU A 101 11.36 -4.01 -12.64
N LEU A 102 10.16 -3.47 -12.75
CA LEU A 102 9.41 -3.43 -13.99
C LEU A 102 9.93 -2.26 -14.82
N ARG A 103 10.64 -2.57 -15.90
CA ARG A 103 11.10 -1.55 -16.84
C ARG A 103 9.95 -1.11 -17.74
N ILE A 104 9.74 0.19 -17.84
CA ILE A 104 8.76 0.82 -18.73
C ILE A 104 9.42 1.26 -20.04
N GLY A 105 8.64 1.35 -21.12
CA GLY A 105 9.12 1.68 -22.46
C GLY A 105 9.47 0.46 -23.32
N GLY A 106 10.24 0.69 -24.38
CA GLY A 106 10.61 -0.33 -25.38
C GLY A 106 10.79 0.30 -26.77
N LEU A 107 11.23 -0.48 -27.75
CA LEU A 107 11.38 -0.01 -29.13
C LEU A 107 10.04 0.56 -29.65
N GLY A 108 10.07 1.77 -30.20
CA GLY A 108 8.87 2.46 -30.70
C GLY A 108 7.93 3.01 -29.63
N LYS A 109 8.31 3.01 -28.34
CA LYS A 109 7.50 3.59 -27.26
C LYS A 109 8.17 4.83 -26.67
N VAL A 110 7.45 5.94 -26.63
CA VAL A 110 7.86 7.16 -25.93
C VAL A 110 7.44 7.05 -24.47
N VAL A 111 8.37 7.33 -23.54
CA VAL A 111 8.08 7.42 -22.10
C VAL A 111 8.14 8.87 -21.71
N GLU A 112 6.99 9.43 -21.36
CA GLU A 112 6.85 10.79 -20.84
C GLU A 112 6.94 10.76 -19.32
N ILE A 113 7.67 11.72 -18.75
CA ILE A 113 7.87 11.84 -17.31
C ILE A 113 7.35 13.19 -16.87
N ASP A 114 6.13 13.20 -16.36
CA ASP A 114 5.50 14.42 -15.88
C ASP A 114 5.98 14.80 -14.47
N LYS A 115 6.22 16.09 -14.27
CA LYS A 115 6.53 16.68 -12.97
C LYS A 115 5.22 16.99 -12.25
N THR A 116 4.69 16.01 -11.53
CA THR A 116 3.51 16.27 -10.71
C THR A 116 3.87 17.18 -9.52
N LEU A 117 3.14 18.28 -9.45
CA LEU A 117 3.33 19.32 -8.46
C LEU A 117 2.08 19.39 -7.57
N LEU A 118 2.27 19.00 -6.32
CA LEU A 118 1.22 18.95 -5.31
C LEU A 118 1.28 20.19 -4.43
N THR A 119 0.13 20.84 -4.26
CA THR A 119 -0.03 21.90 -3.26
C THR A 119 -1.20 21.54 -2.37
N ARG A 120 -1.01 21.70 -1.07
CA ARG A 120 -2.10 21.58 -0.09
C ARG A 120 -2.11 22.81 0.79
N ARG A 121 -3.22 23.54 0.80
CA ARG A 121 -3.42 24.68 1.69
C ARG A 121 -3.64 24.18 3.12
N LYS A 122 -3.12 24.91 4.11
CA LYS A 122 -3.43 24.65 5.52
C LYS A 122 -4.95 24.84 5.71
N TYR A 123 -5.66 23.79 6.15
CA TYR A 123 -7.13 23.78 6.29
C TYR A 123 -7.93 24.13 5.02
N ASN A 124 -7.36 23.95 3.82
CA ASN A 124 -7.96 24.40 2.56
C ASN A 124 -8.28 25.92 2.51
N ARG A 125 -7.69 26.73 3.40
CA ARG A 125 -7.93 28.18 3.51
C ARG A 125 -6.60 28.95 3.54
N GLY A 126 -6.65 30.25 3.24
CA GLY A 126 -5.49 31.15 3.33
C GLY A 126 -4.53 31.11 2.13
N ARG A 127 -3.33 31.68 2.34
CA ARG A 127 -2.29 31.90 1.31
C ARG A 127 -1.90 30.58 0.62
N VAL A 128 -1.68 30.65 -0.70
CA VAL A 128 -1.16 29.53 -1.48
C VAL A 128 0.23 29.16 -0.94
N VAL A 129 0.35 27.93 -0.45
CA VAL A 129 1.58 27.39 0.14
C VAL A 129 2.52 26.95 -0.98
N GLU A 130 3.81 26.94 -0.66
CA GLU A 130 4.88 26.51 -1.54
C GLU A 130 4.60 25.13 -2.15
N LYS A 131 4.92 25.04 -3.43
CA LYS A 131 4.69 23.91 -4.32
C LYS A 131 5.58 22.73 -3.90
N LYS A 132 4.98 21.59 -3.55
CA LYS A 132 5.72 20.36 -3.23
C LYS A 132 5.65 19.38 -4.40
N SER A 133 6.79 18.92 -4.89
CA SER A 133 6.81 17.87 -5.93
C SER A 133 6.59 16.49 -5.30
N CYS A 134 6.01 15.56 -6.06
CA CYS A 134 5.88 14.15 -5.66
C CYS A 134 7.21 13.44 -5.38
N PHE A 135 8.34 13.99 -5.85
CA PHE A 135 9.68 13.50 -5.54
C PHE A 135 10.23 14.21 -4.28
N GLU A 136 9.64 13.94 -3.12
CA GLU A 136 10.17 14.40 -1.83
C GLU A 136 11.45 13.61 -1.50
N GLY A 137 12.55 14.30 -1.16
CA GLY A 137 13.82 13.70 -0.74
C GLY A 137 14.96 13.76 -1.76
N ILE A 138 14.68 14.17 -3.01
CA ILE A 138 15.72 14.59 -3.97
C ILE A 138 15.85 16.11 -3.82
N GLY A 139 17.05 16.59 -3.52
CA GLY A 139 17.38 18.01 -3.29
C GLY A 139 17.19 18.88 -4.54
N GLU A 140 18.21 19.64 -4.95
CA GLU A 140 18.18 20.31 -6.24
C GLU A 140 17.99 19.27 -7.34
N ARG A 141 16.87 19.36 -8.07
CA ARG A 141 16.44 18.33 -9.01
C ARG A 141 17.06 18.59 -10.37
N ASP A 142 18.38 18.55 -10.42
CA ASP A 142 19.10 18.62 -11.67
C ASP A 142 18.82 17.38 -12.51
N ALA A 143 18.76 17.60 -13.82
CA ALA A 143 18.79 16.54 -14.83
C ALA A 143 19.82 15.45 -14.47
N VAL A 144 20.97 15.88 -13.94
CA VAL A 144 22.08 15.03 -13.48
C VAL A 144 21.66 14.00 -12.43
N ILE A 145 20.75 14.34 -11.51
CA ILE A 145 20.30 13.45 -10.44
C ILE A 145 19.12 12.59 -10.89
N LEU A 146 18.23 13.14 -11.72
CA LEU A 146 17.02 12.44 -12.17
C LEU A 146 17.32 11.41 -13.27
N PHE A 147 18.21 11.71 -14.21
CA PHE A 147 18.52 10.83 -15.34
C PHE A 147 19.04 9.45 -14.94
N PRO A 148 19.96 9.30 -13.96
CA PRO A 148 20.42 7.99 -13.49
C PRO A 148 19.28 7.14 -12.92
N LEU A 149 18.37 7.75 -12.15
CA LEU A 149 17.20 7.07 -11.59
C LEU A 149 16.27 6.63 -12.71
N ILE A 150 15.92 7.52 -13.63
CA ILE A 150 15.04 7.22 -14.78
C ILE A 150 15.58 6.04 -15.60
N ARG A 151 16.90 6.01 -15.86
CA ARG A 151 17.55 4.92 -16.61
C ARG A 151 17.47 3.55 -15.93
N GLN A 152 17.22 3.48 -14.62
CA GLN A 152 16.99 2.20 -13.94
C GLN A 152 15.62 1.61 -14.31
N TYR A 153 14.64 2.48 -14.53
CA TYR A 153 13.24 2.11 -14.77
C TYR A 153 12.84 2.17 -16.24
N VAL A 154 13.61 2.82 -17.13
CA VAL A 154 13.32 2.91 -18.57
C VAL A 154 14.24 1.98 -19.37
N VAL A 155 13.68 1.16 -20.27
CA VAL A 155 14.47 0.29 -21.18
C VAL A 155 15.42 1.15 -22.05
N LYS A 156 16.65 0.70 -22.32
CA LYS A 156 17.55 1.39 -23.27
C LYS A 156 16.99 1.29 -24.69
N GLY A 157 16.74 2.41 -25.36
CA GLY A 157 16.18 2.45 -26.72
C GLY A 157 15.12 3.52 -27.05
N PRO A 158 14.39 4.15 -26.11
CA PRO A 158 13.42 5.18 -26.43
C PRO A 158 14.03 6.59 -26.41
N THR A 159 13.49 7.46 -27.26
CA THR A 159 13.68 8.91 -27.18
C THR A 159 13.02 9.39 -25.89
N THR A 160 13.81 9.68 -24.85
CA THR A 160 13.31 10.34 -23.65
C THR A 160 13.07 11.82 -23.99
N VAL A 161 11.80 12.20 -24.17
CA VAL A 161 11.41 13.60 -24.29
C VAL A 161 11.10 14.08 -22.87
N SER A 162 11.94 14.98 -22.36
CA SER A 162 11.67 15.74 -21.14
C SER A 162 11.08 17.07 -21.58
N ASP A 163 9.94 17.46 -21.01
CA ASP A 163 9.43 18.82 -21.21
C ASP A 163 10.39 19.84 -20.59
N GLN A 164 10.57 20.95 -21.33
CA GLN A 164 11.37 22.13 -20.96
C GLN A 164 10.83 22.82 -19.71
#